data_AF-A0ABD0K5J4-F1
#
_entry.id   AF-A0ABD0K5J4-F1
#
_cell.length_a   1.000
_cell.length_b   1.000
_cell.length_c   1.000
_cell.angle_alpha   90.00
_cell.angle_beta   90.00
_cell.angle_gamma   90.00
#
_symmetry.space_group_name_H-M   'P 1'
#
loop_
_entity.id
_entity.type
_entity.pdbx_description
1 polymer ?
#
loop_
_entity_poly.entity_id
_entity_poly.type
_entity_poly.pdbx_seq_one_letter_code
_entity_poly.pdbx_strand_id
1 'polypeptide(L)'
;MLVANQGTIPCRKSTKTGRETQLAEAENKEDEASFGAFDEAEEESMQEEALRDISGLTAAQKRRLHGQVPEIRNEYQQTVRYQSKLYGKFGTESGVDPRLMWPTKQKAVELTELRREWEPTLEERMATLQMQKEDEARKLQEREEQVVRNMAKMDQWIAEYRQKLAKKGDEAKAKEEKKRKLLEEAREFFGYYVDLRDAKFQ
;
A
#
# COMPACT_ATOMS: atom_id res chain seq x y z
N MET A 1 -21.10 -39.11 66.68
CA MET A 1 -19.94 -40.04 66.60
C MET A 1 -18.71 -39.15 66.45
N LEU A 2 -17.92 -38.94 67.52
CA LEU A 2 -16.70 -39.72 67.84
C LEU A 2 -15.62 -39.49 66.74
N VAL A 3 -14.40 -39.01 66.95
CA VAL A 3 -13.58 -38.56 68.10
C VAL A 3 -12.48 -37.63 67.54
N ALA A 4 -11.98 -36.75 68.40
CA ALA A 4 -10.75 -35.98 68.32
C ALA A 4 -9.54 -36.66 67.61
N ASN A 5 -8.66 -35.83 67.04
CA ASN A 5 -7.23 -36.08 67.22
C ASN A 5 -6.46 -34.76 67.38
N GLN A 6 -6.18 -34.46 68.65
CA GLN A 6 -5.22 -33.45 69.08
C GLN A 6 -3.83 -34.08 69.01
N GLY A 7 -2.89 -33.38 68.37
CA GLY A 7 -1.48 -33.72 68.35
C GLY A 7 -0.65 -32.50 68.72
N THR A 8 -0.77 -32.05 69.96
CA THR A 8 0.14 -31.07 70.57
C THR A 8 1.38 -31.81 71.06
N ILE A 9 2.57 -31.47 70.56
CA ILE A 9 3.86 -31.93 71.09
C ILE A 9 4.64 -30.68 71.56
N PRO A 10 5.32 -30.74 72.72
CA PRO A 10 5.56 -29.58 73.56
C PRO A 10 6.81 -28.77 73.22
N CYS A 11 6.75 -27.53 73.69
CA CYS A 11 7.80 -26.53 73.76
C CYS A 11 9.08 -27.09 74.40
N ARG A 12 10.23 -26.95 73.72
CA ARG A 12 11.56 -27.04 74.34
C ARG A 12 12.22 -25.67 74.26
N LYS A 13 12.06 -24.87 75.31
CA LYS A 13 12.88 -23.67 75.53
C LYS A 13 14.29 -24.15 75.84
N SER A 14 15.21 -24.08 74.89
CA SER A 14 16.64 -24.17 75.15
C SER A 14 17.22 -22.76 75.21
N THR A 15 17.44 -22.28 76.43
CA THR A 15 18.35 -21.17 76.69
C THR A 15 19.78 -21.67 76.46
N LYS A 16 20.37 -21.35 75.30
CA LYS A 16 21.82 -21.43 75.09
C LYS A 16 22.39 -20.01 75.10
N THR A 17 22.93 -19.67 76.27
CA THR A 17 24.24 -19.03 76.46
C THR A 17 24.75 -18.11 75.35
N GLY A 18 24.72 -16.80 75.62
CA GLY A 18 25.29 -15.71 74.81
C GLY A 18 26.82 -15.69 74.75
N ARG A 19 27.43 -16.80 74.30
CA ARG A 19 28.85 -16.88 73.94
C ARG A 19 29.11 -17.54 72.58
N GLU A 20 28.09 -18.13 71.95
CA GLU A 20 28.15 -18.66 70.57
C GLU A 20 27.86 -17.58 69.50
N THR A 21 27.23 -16.46 69.87
CA THR A 21 26.91 -15.37 68.93
C THR A 21 28.13 -14.55 68.49
N GLN A 22 29.22 -14.55 69.26
CA GLN A 22 30.42 -13.78 68.90
C GLN A 22 31.37 -14.55 67.95
N LEU A 23 31.27 -15.88 67.85
CA LEU A 23 32.02 -16.66 66.85
C LEU A 23 31.26 -16.79 65.53
N ALA A 24 29.93 -16.91 65.56
CA ALA A 24 29.10 -16.97 64.35
C ALA A 24 29.03 -15.62 63.61
N GLU A 25 29.11 -14.48 64.31
CA GLU A 25 29.20 -13.16 63.67
C GLU A 25 30.59 -12.88 63.06
N ALA A 26 31.63 -13.63 63.46
CA ALA A 26 32.97 -13.53 62.86
C ALA A 26 33.07 -14.38 61.58
N GLU A 27 32.52 -15.60 61.58
CA GLU A 27 32.49 -16.47 60.40
C GLU A 27 31.60 -15.90 59.28
N ASN A 28 30.44 -15.31 59.60
CA ASN A 28 29.60 -14.62 58.60
C ASN A 28 30.26 -13.37 58.00
N LYS A 29 31.25 -12.77 58.69
CA LYS A 29 31.98 -11.60 58.18
C LYS A 29 33.11 -11.98 57.21
N GLU A 30 33.65 -13.18 57.37
CA GLU A 30 34.67 -13.74 56.47
C GLU A 30 34.02 -14.35 55.22
N ASP A 31 32.82 -14.93 55.35
CA ASP A 31 32.05 -15.46 54.21
C ASP A 31 31.45 -14.35 53.33
N GLU A 32 30.91 -13.25 53.91
CA GLU A 32 30.49 -12.07 53.13
C GLU A 32 31.66 -11.35 52.46
N ALA A 33 32.84 -11.34 53.10
CA ALA A 33 34.05 -10.81 52.48
C ALA A 33 34.57 -11.67 51.32
N SER A 34 34.33 -12.99 51.35
CA SER A 34 34.71 -13.90 50.25
C SER A 34 33.76 -13.81 49.04
N PHE A 35 32.45 -13.58 49.28
CA PHE A 35 31.46 -13.39 48.22
C PHE A 35 31.59 -12.00 47.56
N GLY A 36 31.90 -10.96 48.34
CA GLY A 36 32.19 -9.62 47.83
C GLY A 36 33.51 -9.52 47.07
N ALA A 37 34.54 -10.26 47.48
CA ALA A 37 35.84 -10.27 46.79
C ALA A 37 35.80 -10.90 45.39
N PHE A 38 34.83 -11.79 45.11
CA PHE A 38 34.65 -12.39 43.79
C PHE A 38 33.97 -11.41 42.81
N ASP A 39 32.95 -10.69 43.28
CA ASP A 39 32.30 -9.60 42.51
C ASP A 39 33.28 -8.43 42.26
N GLU A 40 34.08 -8.04 43.26
CA GLU A 40 35.10 -6.98 43.08
C GLU A 40 36.18 -7.39 42.06
N ALA A 41 36.64 -8.64 42.08
CA ALA A 41 37.61 -9.15 41.10
C ALA A 41 37.04 -9.26 39.67
N GLU A 42 35.77 -9.64 39.50
CA GLU A 42 35.11 -9.63 38.20
C GLU A 42 34.92 -8.20 37.67
N GLU A 43 34.53 -7.26 38.53
CA GLU A 43 34.43 -5.85 38.17
C GLU A 43 35.77 -5.23 37.77
N GLU A 44 36.85 -5.53 38.50
CA GLU A 44 38.22 -5.12 38.15
C GLU A 44 38.65 -5.68 36.79
N SER A 45 38.35 -6.96 36.52
CA SER A 45 38.66 -7.58 35.23
C SER A 45 37.90 -6.93 34.06
N MET A 46 36.62 -6.58 34.26
CA MET A 46 35.82 -5.85 33.26
C MET A 46 36.36 -4.43 33.02
N GLN A 47 36.84 -3.78 34.08
CA GLN A 47 37.47 -2.45 33.98
C GLN A 47 38.80 -2.51 33.23
N GLU A 48 39.62 -3.53 33.48
CA GLU A 48 40.85 -3.75 32.72
C GLU A 48 40.58 -4.03 31.23
N GLU A 49 39.59 -4.86 30.91
CA GLU A 49 39.20 -5.13 29.52
C GLU A 49 38.68 -3.89 28.81
N ALA A 50 37.94 -3.02 29.52
CA ALA A 50 37.50 -1.73 28.99
C ALA A 50 38.69 -0.81 28.68
N LEU A 51 39.75 -0.82 29.49
CA LEU A 51 40.98 -0.05 29.26
C LEU A 51 41.82 -0.60 28.10
N ARG A 52 41.75 -1.93 27.83
CA ARG A 52 42.47 -2.58 26.72
C ARG A 52 41.82 -2.31 25.36
N ASP A 53 40.59 -1.82 25.33
CA ASP A 53 39.89 -1.54 24.07
C ASP A 53 40.31 -0.20 23.44
N ILE A 54 41.06 -0.29 22.35
CA ILE A 54 41.53 0.87 21.56
C ILE A 54 40.53 1.25 20.45
N SER A 55 39.52 0.42 20.19
CA SER A 55 38.66 0.57 19.01
C SER A 55 37.82 1.84 19.00
N GLY A 56 37.60 2.47 20.16
CA GLY A 56 36.76 3.68 20.30
C GLY A 56 35.29 3.43 19.92
N LEU A 57 34.89 2.17 19.75
CA LEU A 57 33.53 1.80 19.36
C LEU A 57 32.61 1.82 20.59
N THR A 58 31.42 2.39 20.41
CA THR A 58 30.36 2.29 21.40
C THR A 58 29.91 0.83 21.58
N ALA A 59 29.40 0.46 22.76
CA ALA A 59 28.89 -0.89 23.02
C ALA A 59 27.88 -1.35 21.95
N ALA A 60 27.02 -0.44 21.48
CA ALA A 60 26.06 -0.72 20.41
C ALA A 60 26.73 -1.03 19.05
N GLN A 61 27.84 -0.36 18.73
CA GLN A 61 28.61 -0.63 17.51
C GLN A 61 29.36 -1.96 17.61
N LYS A 62 29.90 -2.31 18.79
CA LYS A 62 30.52 -3.61 19.04
C LYS A 62 29.53 -4.75 18.87
N ARG A 63 28.34 -4.65 19.46
CA ARG A 63 27.27 -5.65 19.29
C ARG A 63 26.89 -5.84 17.82
N ARG A 64 26.83 -4.74 17.05
CA ARG A 64 26.58 -4.82 15.61
C ARG A 64 27.69 -5.58 14.87
N LEU A 65 28.95 -5.34 15.22
CA LEU A 65 30.10 -6.04 14.62
C LEU A 65 30.08 -7.54 14.95
N HIS A 66 29.76 -7.89 16.20
CA HIS A 66 29.69 -9.27 16.68
C HIS A 66 28.38 -9.98 16.35
N GLY A 67 27.46 -9.33 15.62
CA GLY A 67 26.16 -9.93 15.29
C GLY A 67 25.30 -10.23 16.51
N GLN A 68 25.47 -9.49 17.61
CA GLN A 68 24.69 -9.64 18.83
C GLN A 68 23.43 -8.79 18.79
N VAL A 69 22.48 -9.14 19.65
CA VAL A 69 21.20 -8.45 19.76
C VAL A 69 21.42 -6.99 20.19
N PRO A 70 20.92 -5.99 19.43
CA PRO A 70 21.01 -4.59 19.80
C PRO A 70 20.21 -4.29 21.07
N GLU A 71 20.74 -3.37 21.87
CA GLU A 71 20.04 -2.74 22.99
C GLU A 71 18.83 -1.92 22.51
N ILE A 72 17.72 -2.01 23.25
CA ILE A 72 16.54 -1.18 23.04
C ILE A 72 16.77 0.16 23.75
N ARG A 73 17.11 1.19 22.97
CA ARG A 73 17.36 2.56 23.46
C ARG A 73 16.22 3.53 23.17
N ASN A 74 15.54 3.36 22.03
CA ASN A 74 14.57 4.34 21.53
C ASN A 74 13.15 3.75 21.53
N GLU A 75 12.14 4.61 21.66
CA GLU A 75 10.72 4.21 21.67
C GLU A 75 10.30 3.41 20.42
N TYR A 76 10.82 3.76 19.24
CA TYR A 76 10.53 3.01 18.02
C TYR A 76 11.00 1.55 18.09
N GLN A 77 12.02 1.25 18.89
CA GLN A 77 12.57 -0.10 19.07
C GLN A 77 11.69 -0.94 20.00
N GLN A 78 10.83 -0.29 20.79
CA GLN A 78 9.82 -0.94 21.63
C GLN A 78 8.55 -1.29 20.84
N THR A 79 8.41 -0.80 19.59
CA THR A 79 7.25 -1.13 18.77
C THR A 79 7.24 -2.61 18.38
N VAL A 80 6.03 -3.19 18.28
CA VAL A 80 5.81 -4.57 17.82
C VAL A 80 6.55 -4.83 16.51
N ARG A 81 6.49 -3.90 15.55
CA ARG A 81 7.16 -4.02 14.25
C ARG A 81 8.67 -4.21 14.36
N TYR A 82 9.33 -3.45 15.24
CA TYR A 82 10.78 -3.58 15.42
C TYR A 82 11.13 -4.90 16.11
N GLN A 83 10.36 -5.26 17.14
CA GLN A 83 10.54 -6.52 17.86
C GLN A 83 10.33 -7.75 16.95
N SER A 84 9.35 -7.70 16.03
CA SER A 84 9.19 -8.73 14.99
C SER A 84 10.39 -8.84 14.07
N LYS A 85 10.96 -7.70 13.67
CA LYS A 85 12.15 -7.67 12.83
C LYS A 85 13.38 -8.19 13.58
N LEU A 86 13.47 -7.93 14.89
CA LEU A 86 14.54 -8.40 15.75
C LEU A 86 14.50 -9.92 15.88
N TYR A 87 13.32 -10.47 16.20
CA TYR A 87 13.09 -11.91 16.28
C TYR A 87 13.34 -12.61 14.93
N GLY A 88 12.94 -12.00 13.81
CA GLY A 88 13.23 -12.55 12.48
C GLY A 88 14.73 -12.62 12.13
N LYS A 89 15.58 -11.83 12.80
CA LYS A 89 17.03 -11.82 12.56
C LYS A 89 17.83 -12.71 13.52
N PHE A 90 17.50 -12.64 14.81
CA PHE A 90 18.26 -13.31 15.88
C PHE A 90 17.50 -14.49 16.50
N GLY A 91 16.27 -14.74 16.07
CA GLY A 91 15.43 -15.82 16.60
C GLY A 91 15.19 -15.67 18.10
N THR A 92 15.31 -16.79 18.82
CA THR A 92 15.10 -16.86 20.27
C THR A 92 16.14 -16.10 21.07
N GLU A 93 17.34 -15.83 20.52
CA GLU A 93 18.39 -15.05 21.19
C GLU A 93 17.94 -13.60 21.46
N SER A 94 16.98 -13.10 20.66
CA SER A 94 16.41 -11.76 20.86
C SER A 94 15.61 -11.60 22.16
N GLY A 95 15.22 -12.70 22.82
CA GLY A 95 14.39 -12.65 24.03
C GLY A 95 12.97 -12.11 23.80
N VAL A 96 12.54 -11.96 22.54
CA VAL A 96 11.20 -11.46 22.19
C VAL A 96 10.21 -12.62 22.18
N ASP A 97 9.07 -12.44 22.85
CA ASP A 97 7.97 -13.40 22.84
C ASP A 97 7.39 -13.59 21.42
N PRO A 98 7.39 -14.82 20.87
CA PRO A 98 6.84 -15.08 19.52
C PRO A 98 5.35 -14.75 19.41
N ARG A 99 4.61 -14.77 20.53
CA ARG A 99 3.18 -14.46 20.56
C ARG A 99 2.86 -13.06 20.06
N LEU A 100 3.77 -12.12 20.24
CA LEU A 100 3.58 -10.72 19.85
C LEU A 100 3.50 -10.53 18.33
N MET A 101 4.01 -11.50 17.56
CA MET A 101 4.05 -11.44 16.09
C MET A 101 2.67 -11.60 15.45
N TRP A 102 1.75 -12.28 16.15
CA TRP A 102 0.39 -12.42 15.67
C TRP A 102 -0.46 -11.20 16.06
N PRO A 103 -1.39 -10.77 15.19
CA PRO A 103 -2.28 -9.68 15.50
C PRO A 103 -3.15 -10.00 16.71
N THR A 104 -3.45 -8.98 17.51
CA THR A 104 -4.47 -9.06 18.55
C THR A 104 -5.83 -9.39 17.93
N LYS A 105 -6.71 -10.03 18.70
CA LYS A 105 -8.07 -10.38 18.25
C LYS A 105 -8.82 -9.20 17.60
N GLN A 106 -8.71 -8.00 18.18
CA GLN A 106 -9.31 -6.78 17.63
C GLN A 106 -8.76 -6.46 16.24
N LYS A 107 -7.43 -6.38 16.09
CA LYS A 107 -6.78 -6.15 14.79
C LYS A 107 -7.10 -7.23 13.76
N ALA A 108 -7.24 -8.49 14.19
CA ALA A 108 -7.63 -9.58 13.28
C ALA A 108 -9.05 -9.39 12.73
N VAL A 109 -9.99 -8.92 13.55
CA VAL A 109 -11.35 -8.57 13.11
C VAL A 109 -11.31 -7.37 12.17
N GLU A 110 -10.61 -6.29 12.53
CA GLU A 110 -10.44 -5.11 11.67
C GLU A 110 -9.87 -5.49 10.29
N LEU A 111 -8.83 -6.31 10.24
CA LEU A 111 -8.24 -6.79 8.98
C LEU A 111 -9.23 -7.63 8.16
N THR A 112 -10.09 -8.41 8.83
CA THR A 112 -11.11 -9.22 8.17
C THR A 112 -12.21 -8.34 7.58
N GLU A 113 -12.64 -7.31 8.29
CA GLU A 113 -13.63 -6.34 7.82
C GLU A 113 -13.09 -5.50 6.66
N LEU A 114 -11.86 -4.98 6.78
CA LEU A 114 -11.18 -4.29 5.68
C LEU A 114 -11.06 -5.18 4.45
N ARG A 115 -10.70 -6.46 4.64
CA ARG A 115 -10.63 -7.41 3.54
C ARG A 115 -11.98 -7.59 2.85
N ARG A 116 -13.07 -7.71 3.60
CA ARG A 116 -14.42 -7.86 3.03
C ARG A 116 -14.87 -6.62 2.26
N GLU A 117 -14.51 -5.42 2.75
CA GLU A 117 -14.88 -4.15 2.10
C GLU A 117 -14.11 -3.94 0.79
N TRP A 118 -12.79 -4.18 0.81
CA TRP A 118 -11.91 -3.81 -0.30
C TRP A 118 -11.61 -4.97 -1.26
N GLU A 119 -11.67 -6.22 -0.78
CA GLU A 119 -11.39 -7.42 -1.57
C GLU A 119 -12.67 -8.25 -1.76
N PRO A 120 -13.43 -8.03 -2.86
CA PRO A 120 -14.59 -8.85 -3.16
C PRO A 120 -14.17 -10.30 -3.42
N THR A 121 -15.12 -11.20 -3.20
CA THR A 121 -14.90 -12.65 -3.38
C THR A 121 -14.63 -12.99 -4.85
N LEU A 122 -13.99 -14.13 -5.09
CA LEU A 122 -13.70 -14.56 -6.46
C LEU A 122 -14.98 -14.72 -7.29
N GLU A 123 -16.05 -15.23 -6.67
CA GLU A 123 -17.35 -15.44 -7.29
C GLU A 123 -18.00 -14.12 -7.70
N GLU A 124 -17.99 -13.11 -6.83
CA GLU A 124 -18.46 -11.74 -7.14
C GLU A 124 -17.67 -11.12 -8.31
N ARG A 125 -16.35 -11.30 -8.33
CA ARG A 125 -15.50 -10.82 -9.44
C ARG A 125 -15.85 -11.53 -10.75
N MET A 126 -16.08 -12.84 -10.72
CA MET A 126 -16.47 -13.58 -11.91
C MET A 126 -17.85 -13.14 -12.43
N ALA A 127 -18.82 -12.94 -11.53
CA ALA A 127 -20.15 -12.46 -11.88
C ALA A 127 -20.11 -11.05 -12.51
N THR A 128 -19.35 -10.13 -11.92
CA THR A 128 -19.20 -8.77 -12.48
C THR A 128 -18.54 -8.78 -13.86
N LEU A 129 -17.53 -9.62 -14.08
CA LEU A 129 -16.91 -9.79 -15.41
C LEU A 129 -17.86 -10.41 -16.44
N GLN A 130 -18.70 -11.37 -16.03
CA GLN A 130 -19.71 -11.96 -16.91
C GLN A 130 -20.73 -10.90 -17.34
N MET A 131 -21.26 -10.12 -16.40
CA MET A 131 -22.19 -9.03 -16.70
C MET A 131 -21.59 -7.99 -17.64
N GLN A 132 -20.33 -7.58 -17.41
CA GLN A 132 -19.64 -6.62 -18.28
C GLN A 132 -19.50 -7.15 -19.71
N LYS A 133 -19.15 -8.43 -19.87
CA LYS A 133 -19.03 -9.07 -21.20
C LYS A 133 -20.37 -9.14 -21.92
N GLU A 134 -21.45 -9.45 -21.21
CA GLU A 134 -22.80 -9.48 -21.78
C GLU A 134 -23.25 -8.09 -22.24
N ASP A 135 -23.00 -7.05 -21.44
CA ASP A 135 -23.31 -5.67 -21.79
C ASP A 135 -22.49 -5.16 -22.99
N GLU A 136 -21.21 -5.51 -23.05
CA GLU A 136 -20.35 -5.20 -24.19
C GLU A 136 -20.82 -5.91 -25.47
N ALA A 137 -21.15 -7.20 -25.37
CA ALA A 137 -21.68 -7.97 -26.49
C ALA A 137 -22.99 -7.38 -27.01
N ARG A 138 -23.90 -6.98 -26.13
CA ARG A 138 -25.15 -6.31 -26.50
C ARG A 138 -24.91 -4.98 -27.21
N LYS A 139 -24.04 -4.12 -26.68
CA LYS A 139 -23.68 -2.84 -27.31
C LYS A 139 -23.07 -3.03 -28.69
N LEU A 140 -22.25 -4.07 -28.86
CA LEU A 140 -21.66 -4.42 -30.15
C LEU A 140 -22.74 -4.86 -31.14
N GLN A 141 -23.65 -5.74 -30.74
CA GLN A 141 -24.78 -6.17 -31.56
C GLN A 141 -25.66 -5.00 -31.99
N GLU A 142 -26.06 -4.13 -31.05
CA GLU A 142 -26.88 -2.94 -31.36
C GLU A 142 -26.18 -2.02 -32.37
N ARG A 143 -24.85 -1.86 -32.25
CA ARG A 143 -24.04 -1.09 -33.19
C ARG A 143 -23.99 -1.76 -34.57
N GLU A 144 -23.77 -3.06 -34.63
CA GLU A 144 -23.75 -3.82 -35.87
C GLU A 144 -25.11 -3.75 -36.60
N GLU A 145 -26.22 -3.91 -35.88
CA GLU A 145 -27.56 -3.75 -36.43
C GLU A 145 -27.84 -2.35 -36.98
N GLN A 146 -27.34 -1.31 -36.30
CA GLN A 146 -27.44 0.07 -36.79
C GLN A 146 -26.62 0.27 -38.07
N VAL A 147 -25.40 -0.27 -38.13
CA VAL A 147 -24.55 -0.22 -39.33
C VAL A 147 -25.25 -0.92 -40.48
N VAL A 148 -25.78 -2.13 -40.28
CA VAL A 148 -26.51 -2.88 -41.31
C VAL A 148 -27.72 -2.10 -41.82
N ARG A 149 -28.52 -1.52 -40.92
CA ARG A 149 -29.68 -0.68 -41.30
C ARG A 149 -29.28 0.56 -42.12
N ASN A 150 -28.17 1.20 -41.79
CA ASN A 150 -27.67 2.35 -42.52
C ASN A 150 -27.07 1.96 -43.87
N MET A 151 -26.34 0.85 -43.93
CA MET A 151 -25.79 0.30 -45.18
C MET A 151 -26.90 -0.02 -46.17
N ALA A 152 -28.03 -0.58 -45.72
CA ALA A 152 -29.18 -0.86 -46.58
C ALA A 152 -29.80 0.42 -47.20
N LYS A 153 -29.67 1.58 -46.56
CA LYS A 153 -30.17 2.88 -47.07
C LYS A 153 -29.12 3.66 -47.86
N MET A 154 -27.88 3.18 -47.92
CA MET A 154 -26.76 3.91 -48.49
C MET A 154 -26.96 4.21 -49.98
N ASP A 155 -27.41 3.23 -50.77
CA ASP A 155 -27.61 3.39 -52.21
C ASP A 155 -28.64 4.48 -52.53
N GLN A 156 -29.72 4.55 -51.74
CA GLN A 156 -30.74 5.58 -51.86
C GLN A 156 -30.14 6.97 -51.59
N TRP A 157 -29.36 7.12 -50.51
CA TRP A 157 -28.70 8.39 -50.18
C TRP A 157 -27.67 8.81 -51.24
N ILE A 158 -26.92 7.87 -51.82
CA ILE A 158 -25.98 8.15 -52.91
C ILE A 158 -26.74 8.67 -54.13
N ALA A 159 -27.87 8.05 -54.49
CA ALA A 159 -28.69 8.47 -55.61
C ALA A 159 -29.26 9.88 -55.39
N GLU A 160 -29.84 10.16 -54.22
CA GLU A 160 -30.34 11.49 -53.86
C GLU A 160 -29.24 12.55 -53.89
N TYR A 161 -28.05 12.22 -53.39
CA TYR A 161 -26.90 13.13 -53.39
C TYR A 161 -26.44 13.47 -54.81
N ARG A 162 -26.32 12.46 -55.68
CA ARG A 162 -25.98 12.66 -57.10
C ARG A 162 -27.03 13.50 -57.82
N GLN A 163 -28.31 13.27 -57.56
CA GLN A 163 -29.39 14.10 -58.12
C GLN A 163 -29.29 15.55 -57.65
N LYS A 164 -28.99 15.81 -56.37
CA LYS A 164 -28.77 17.17 -55.85
C LYS A 164 -27.57 17.84 -56.52
N LEU A 165 -26.48 17.12 -56.76
CA LEU A 165 -25.32 17.63 -57.49
C LEU A 165 -25.67 17.99 -58.94
N ALA A 166 -26.40 17.12 -59.65
CA ALA A 166 -26.83 17.38 -61.01
C ALA A 166 -27.71 18.64 -61.11
N LYS A 167 -28.74 18.74 -60.24
CA LYS A 167 -29.61 19.92 -60.18
C LYS A 167 -28.84 21.21 -59.93
N LYS A 168 -27.89 21.21 -59.00
CA LYS A 168 -27.02 22.37 -58.74
C LYS A 168 -26.15 22.72 -59.95
N GLY A 169 -25.64 21.70 -60.66
CA GLY A 169 -24.89 21.89 -61.89
C GLY A 169 -25.74 22.51 -63.02
N ASP A 170 -26.96 22.02 -63.20
CA ASP A 170 -27.88 22.53 -64.23
C ASP A 170 -28.36 23.94 -63.92
N GLU A 171 -28.64 24.26 -62.66
CA GLU A 171 -28.96 25.63 -62.24
C GLU A 171 -27.79 26.60 -62.45
N ALA A 172 -26.55 26.15 -62.24
CA ALA A 172 -25.37 26.95 -62.51
C ALA A 172 -25.21 27.21 -64.02
N LYS A 173 -25.35 26.18 -64.86
CA LYS A 173 -25.31 26.31 -66.32
C LYS A 173 -26.42 27.22 -66.85
N ALA A 174 -27.65 27.06 -66.36
CA ALA A 174 -28.76 27.92 -66.76
C ALA A 174 -28.54 29.39 -66.36
N LYS A 175 -27.88 29.65 -65.22
CA LYS A 175 -27.47 31.00 -64.83
C LYS A 175 -26.36 31.54 -65.75
N GLU A 176 -25.39 30.73 -66.12
CA GLU A 176 -24.34 31.10 -67.08
C GLU A 176 -24.91 31.41 -68.46
N GLU A 177 -25.82 30.59 -68.97
CA GLU A 177 -26.49 30.80 -70.25
C GLU A 177 -27.35 32.08 -70.24
N LYS A 178 -28.11 32.31 -69.17
CA LYS A 178 -28.88 33.56 -69.01
C LYS A 178 -27.96 34.78 -69.00
N LYS A 179 -26.85 34.71 -68.27
CA LYS A 179 -25.83 35.76 -68.27
C LYS A 179 -25.23 35.95 -69.66
N ARG A 180 -24.92 34.87 -70.38
CA ARG A 180 -24.33 34.92 -71.73
C ARG A 180 -25.27 35.58 -72.72
N LYS A 181 -26.56 35.19 -72.74
CA LYS A 181 -27.59 35.82 -73.58
C LYS A 181 -27.72 37.31 -73.31
N LEU A 182 -27.76 37.70 -72.03
CA LEU A 182 -27.88 39.10 -71.64
C LEU A 182 -26.65 39.94 -72.05
N LEU A 183 -25.45 39.35 -72.01
CA LEU A 183 -24.24 39.98 -72.50
C LEU A 183 -24.18 40.07 -74.04
N GLU A 184 -24.70 39.06 -74.75
CA GLU A 184 -24.83 39.07 -76.22
C GLU A 184 -25.80 40.18 -76.67
N GLU A 185 -26.98 40.28 -76.04
CA GLU A 185 -27.96 41.36 -76.31
C GLU A 185 -27.36 42.76 -76.05
N ALA A 186 -26.66 42.94 -74.93
CA ALA A 186 -25.97 44.20 -74.63
C ALA A 186 -24.89 44.53 -75.68
N ARG A 187 -24.15 43.52 -76.16
CA ARG A 187 -23.14 43.71 -77.21
C ARG A 187 -23.75 44.14 -78.53
N GLU A 188 -24.90 43.59 -78.93
CA GLU A 188 -25.61 43.99 -80.15
C GLU A 188 -26.07 45.45 -80.09
N PHE A 189 -26.51 45.92 -78.92
CA PHE A 189 -26.96 47.29 -78.72
C PHE A 189 -25.81 48.32 -78.67
N PHE A 190 -24.72 47.99 -77.97
CA PHE A 190 -23.60 48.94 -77.75
C PHE A 190 -22.47 48.81 -78.77
N GLY A 191 -22.32 47.68 -79.47
CA GLY A 191 -21.30 47.45 -80.50
C GLY A 191 -19.89 47.13 -80.00
N TYR A 192 -19.67 47.05 -78.67
CA TYR A 192 -18.41 46.65 -78.03
C TYR A 192 -18.65 45.64 -76.90
N TYR A 193 -17.60 44.95 -76.42
CA TYR A 193 -17.70 43.97 -75.34
C TYR A 193 -17.98 44.68 -74.00
N VAL A 194 -19.08 44.31 -73.34
CA VAL A 194 -19.50 44.86 -72.05
C VAL A 194 -19.10 43.90 -70.93
N ASP A 195 -18.21 44.33 -70.04
CA ASP A 195 -17.77 43.55 -68.88
C ASP A 195 -18.44 44.06 -67.58
N LEU A 196 -18.83 43.14 -66.69
CA LEU A 196 -19.44 43.48 -65.39
C LEU A 196 -18.48 44.20 -64.41
N ARG A 197 -17.20 44.33 -64.75
CA ARG A 197 -16.17 44.97 -63.92
C ARG A 197 -15.75 46.35 -64.43
N ASP A 198 -16.41 46.85 -65.48
CA ASP A 198 -16.09 48.16 -66.05
C ASP A 198 -16.65 49.31 -65.18
N ALA A 199 -15.84 50.34 -64.97
CA ALA A 199 -16.12 51.47 -64.06
C ALA A 199 -17.35 52.30 -64.48
N LYS A 200 -17.80 52.17 -65.74
CA LYS A 200 -19.02 52.82 -66.25
C LYS A 200 -20.32 52.19 -65.75
N PHE A 201 -20.28 50.94 -65.26
CA PHE A 201 -21.46 50.16 -64.84
C PHE A 201 -21.37 49.67 -63.38
N GLN A 202 -20.48 50.28 -62.58
CA GLN A 202 -20.29 49.99 -61.16
C GLN A 202 -21.30 50.71 -60.27
#